data_AF-A0A3M2WUP2-F1
#
_entry.id   AF-A0A3M2WUP2-F1
#
_cell.length_a   1.000
_cell.length_b   1.000
_cell.length_c   1.000
_cell.angle_alpha   90.00
_cell.angle_beta   90.00
_cell.angle_gamma   90.00
#
_symmetry.space_group_name_H-M   'P 1'
#
loop_
_entity.id
_entity.type
_entity.pdbx_description
1 polymer ?
#
loop_
_entity_poly.entity_id
_entity_poly.type
_entity_poly.pdbx_seq_one_letter_code
_entity_poly.pdbx_strand_id
1 'polypeptide(L)'
;MQAFKNCIRKKHFWPFLFLFFMSISLVVYAALFSLLDNYSCQHYNHTEKLNGGSKSFNNKTFTIAICGAGVNNSLFNGDGMERVRLTIFDDQGELLARRYYKVSWYGQPGHEPLKVSEDSIVYQDDKEQMDHTIMMPPTRLEWIRARLPL
;
A
#
# COMPACT_ATOMS: atom_id res chain seq x y z
N MET A 1 -10.42 -33.50 48.76
CA MET A 1 -9.46 -32.88 47.80
C MET A 1 -10.08 -32.68 46.41
N GLN A 2 -11.18 -31.93 46.25
CA GLN A 2 -11.80 -31.68 44.93
C GLN A 2 -12.12 -30.19 44.67
N ALA A 3 -12.29 -29.37 45.72
CA ALA A 3 -12.65 -27.96 45.57
C ALA A 3 -11.51 -27.07 45.02
N PHE A 4 -10.24 -27.41 45.28
CA PHE A 4 -9.10 -26.58 44.87
C PHE A 4 -8.72 -26.70 43.38
N LYS A 5 -9.03 -27.82 42.72
CA LYS A 5 -8.76 -27.99 41.27
C LYS A 5 -9.68 -27.15 40.39
N ASN A 6 -10.91 -26.89 40.84
CA ASN A 6 -11.92 -26.18 40.04
C ASN A 6 -11.74 -24.66 40.02
N CYS A 7 -11.10 -24.07 41.05
CA CYS A 7 -10.86 -22.62 41.10
C CYS A 7 -9.67 -22.21 40.21
N ILE A 8 -8.62 -23.04 40.15
CA ILE A 8 -7.43 -22.78 39.33
C ILE A 8 -7.76 -22.90 37.83
N ARG A 9 -8.65 -23.85 37.45
CA ARG A 9 -9.05 -24.06 36.05
C ARG A 9 -9.83 -22.89 35.43
N LYS A 10 -10.59 -22.13 36.24
CA LYS A 10 -11.35 -20.95 35.77
C LYS A 10 -10.47 -19.73 35.51
N LYS A 11 -9.37 -19.57 36.24
CA LYS A 11 -8.54 -18.35 36.20
C LYS A 11 -7.66 -18.25 34.94
N HIS A 12 -7.26 -19.39 34.36
CA HIS A 12 -6.53 -19.45 33.08
C HIS A 12 -7.42 -19.61 31.84
N PHE A 13 -8.66 -20.08 31.99
CA PHE A 13 -9.54 -20.30 30.83
C PHE A 13 -9.96 -18.99 30.15
N TRP A 14 -10.21 -17.95 30.94
CA TRP A 14 -10.66 -16.65 30.42
C TRP A 14 -9.59 -15.91 29.60
N PRO A 15 -8.32 -15.79 30.03
CA PRO A 15 -7.29 -15.14 29.22
C PRO A 15 -6.95 -15.92 27.93
N PHE A 16 -7.01 -17.25 27.95
CA PHE A 16 -6.83 -18.07 26.73
C PHE A 16 -7.94 -17.82 25.71
N LEU A 17 -9.19 -17.72 26.16
CA LEU A 17 -10.33 -17.40 25.31
C LEU A 17 -10.18 -16.00 24.67
N PHE A 18 -9.76 -14.99 25.45
CA PHE A 18 -9.49 -13.64 24.94
C PHE A 18 -8.38 -13.60 23.89
N LEU A 19 -7.25 -14.27 24.14
CA LEU A 19 -6.15 -14.34 23.17
C LEU A 19 -6.60 -15.02 21.86
N PHE A 20 -7.41 -16.07 21.97
CA PHE A 20 -7.99 -16.74 20.80
C PHE A 20 -8.88 -15.81 19.98
N PHE A 21 -9.80 -15.08 20.61
CA PHE A 21 -10.64 -14.09 19.90
C PHE A 21 -9.83 -12.95 19.28
N MET A 22 -8.79 -12.44 19.96
CA MET A 22 -7.89 -11.43 19.40
C MET A 22 -7.15 -11.95 18.16
N SER A 23 -6.67 -13.19 18.20
CA SER A 23 -6.01 -13.82 17.06
C SER A 23 -6.95 -14.00 15.86
N ILE A 24 -8.19 -14.43 16.09
CA ILE A 24 -9.20 -14.56 15.04
C ILE A 24 -9.53 -13.19 14.44
N SER A 25 -9.78 -12.17 15.27
CA SER A 25 -10.07 -10.82 14.80
C SER A 25 -8.94 -10.26 13.94
N LEU A 26 -7.67 -10.50 14.32
CA LEU A 26 -6.51 -10.09 13.53
C LEU A 26 -6.48 -10.79 12.17
N VAL A 27 -6.72 -12.10 12.12
CA VAL A 27 -6.76 -12.88 10.88
C VAL A 27 -7.91 -12.42 9.97
N VAL A 28 -9.10 -12.23 10.54
CA VAL A 28 -10.28 -11.74 9.81
C VAL A 28 -10.03 -10.35 9.25
N TYR A 29 -9.43 -9.45 10.04
CA TYR A 29 -9.06 -8.11 9.59
C TYR A 29 -8.05 -8.15 8.44
N ALA A 30 -6.99 -8.94 8.56
CA ALA A 30 -5.99 -9.10 7.49
C ALA A 30 -6.57 -9.70 6.21
N ALA A 31 -7.47 -10.68 6.33
CA ALA A 31 -8.16 -11.29 5.20
C ALA A 31 -9.11 -10.30 4.51
N LEU A 32 -9.92 -9.57 5.27
CA LEU A 32 -10.79 -8.51 4.75
C LEU A 32 -9.98 -7.41 4.06
N PHE A 33 -8.88 -6.97 4.67
CA PHE A 33 -7.99 -5.96 4.06
C PHE A 33 -7.44 -6.44 2.72
N SER A 34 -6.97 -7.68 2.65
CA SER A 34 -6.45 -8.27 1.41
C SER A 34 -7.51 -8.41 0.32
N LEU A 35 -8.76 -8.71 0.69
CA LEU A 35 -9.89 -8.78 -0.24
C LEU A 35 -10.36 -7.40 -0.71
N LEU A 36 -10.16 -6.37 0.10
CA LEU A 36 -10.56 -5.00 -0.19
C LEU A 36 -9.46 -4.17 -0.88
N ASP A 37 -8.23 -4.69 -0.98
CA ASP A 37 -7.11 -4.06 -1.71
C ASP A 37 -7.35 -4.14 -3.22
N ASN A 38 -8.26 -3.31 -3.71
CA ASN A 38 -8.81 -3.34 -5.07
C ASN A 38 -7.90 -2.70 -6.13
N TYR A 39 -6.57 -2.84 -6.01
CA TYR A 39 -5.62 -2.31 -6.99
C TYR A 39 -5.27 -3.40 -8.00
N SER A 40 -5.85 -3.32 -9.19
CA SER A 40 -5.65 -4.31 -10.25
C SER A 40 -4.76 -3.75 -11.35
N CYS A 41 -3.50 -4.19 -11.38
CA CYS A 41 -2.58 -3.93 -12.49
C CYS A 41 -3.03 -4.61 -13.80
N GLN A 42 -4.01 -5.52 -13.76
CA GLN A 42 -4.55 -6.16 -14.95
C GLN A 42 -5.57 -5.27 -15.67
N HIS A 43 -6.32 -4.45 -14.92
CA HIS A 43 -7.42 -3.64 -15.47
C HIS A 43 -7.04 -2.15 -15.56
N TYR A 44 -6.30 -1.65 -14.56
CA TYR A 44 -5.94 -0.24 -14.43
C TYR A 44 -4.42 -0.10 -14.34
N ASN A 45 -3.70 -0.50 -15.40
CA ASN A 45 -2.26 -0.29 -15.49
C ASN A 45 -1.96 1.12 -16.00
N HIS A 46 -1.36 1.94 -15.13
CA HIS A 46 -0.99 3.32 -15.46
C HIS A 46 0.52 3.52 -15.45
N THR A 47 1.28 2.42 -15.40
CA THR A 47 2.74 2.44 -15.27
C THR A 47 3.40 3.26 -16.36
N GLU A 48 3.07 3.01 -17.63
CA GLU A 48 3.66 3.75 -18.76
C GLU A 48 3.18 5.20 -18.79
N LYS A 49 1.87 5.42 -18.60
CA LYS A 49 1.24 6.75 -18.63
C LYS A 49 1.81 7.72 -17.61
N LEU A 50 2.20 7.22 -16.43
CA LEU A 50 2.75 8.01 -15.33
C LEU A 50 4.27 7.93 -15.25
N ASN A 51 4.96 7.59 -16.36
CA ASN A 51 6.42 7.53 -16.44
C ASN A 51 7.09 6.56 -15.43
N GLY A 52 6.39 5.49 -15.07
CA GLY A 52 6.97 4.35 -14.35
C GLY A 52 7.80 3.45 -15.26
N GLY A 53 7.72 2.14 -15.03
CA GLY A 53 8.47 1.12 -15.77
C GLY A 53 9.86 0.91 -15.21
N SER A 54 10.77 0.39 -16.05
CA SER A 54 12.15 0.12 -15.65
C SER A 54 12.96 1.42 -15.62
N LYS A 55 13.61 1.71 -14.48
CA LYS A 55 14.48 2.87 -14.28
C LYS A 55 15.80 2.42 -13.66
N SER A 56 16.89 3.09 -14.01
CA SER A 56 18.22 2.80 -13.47
C SER A 56 18.66 3.90 -12.51
N PHE A 57 19.08 3.52 -11.31
CA PHE A 57 19.65 4.40 -10.29
C PHE A 57 20.95 3.78 -9.78
N ASN A 58 22.04 4.54 -9.78
CA ASN A 58 23.36 4.05 -9.34
C ASN A 58 23.75 2.70 -9.97
N ASN A 59 23.52 2.55 -11.28
CA ASN A 59 23.79 1.33 -12.05
C ASN A 59 23.00 0.08 -11.60
N LYS A 60 21.90 0.27 -10.85
CA LYS A 60 20.94 -0.77 -10.47
C LYS A 60 19.60 -0.49 -11.13
N THR A 61 18.97 -1.54 -11.62
CA THR A 61 17.66 -1.43 -12.28
C THR A 61 16.55 -1.68 -11.27
N PHE A 62 15.53 -0.83 -11.32
CA PHE A 62 14.33 -0.92 -10.50
C PHE A 62 13.11 -0.90 -11.40
N THR A 63 12.08 -1.65 -11.01
CA THR A 63 10.80 -1.66 -11.72
C THR A 63 9.78 -0.87 -10.91
N ILE A 64 9.29 0.22 -11.48
CA ILE A 64 8.22 1.03 -10.90
C ILE A 64 6.91 0.61 -11.56
N ALA A 65 5.98 0.07 -10.78
CA ALA A 65 4.64 -0.26 -11.26
C ALA A 65 3.62 0.67 -10.61
N ILE A 66 2.67 1.18 -11.41
CA ILE A 66 1.58 2.01 -10.94
C ILE A 66 0.26 1.40 -11.38
N CYS A 67 -0.56 1.04 -10.40
CA CYS A 67 -1.82 0.35 -10.62
C CYS A 67 -2.96 1.11 -9.95
N GLY A 68 -4.04 1.29 -10.69
CA GLY A 68 -5.25 1.97 -10.23
C GLY A 68 -6.25 1.03 -9.56
N ALA A 69 -7.14 1.64 -8.78
CA ALA A 69 -8.33 0.99 -8.24
C ALA A 69 -9.62 1.31 -9.02
N GLY A 70 -9.50 2.00 -10.16
CA GLY A 70 -10.60 2.62 -10.87
C GLY A 70 -10.95 3.99 -10.30
N VAL A 71 -11.50 4.87 -11.16
CA VAL A 71 -12.01 6.17 -10.70
C VAL A 71 -13.21 5.93 -9.79
N ASN A 72 -13.18 6.48 -8.58
CA ASN A 72 -14.33 6.39 -7.69
C ASN A 72 -15.40 7.37 -8.15
N ASN A 73 -16.25 6.92 -9.06
CA ASN A 73 -17.36 7.69 -9.61
C ASN A 73 -18.66 7.48 -8.81
N SER A 74 -18.57 7.06 -7.54
CA SER A 74 -19.77 6.86 -6.73
C SER A 74 -20.61 8.13 -6.68
N LEU A 75 -21.90 7.99 -7.00
CA LEU A 75 -22.86 9.09 -7.17
C LEU A 75 -23.01 10.00 -5.93
N PHE A 76 -22.56 9.53 -4.76
CA PHE A 76 -22.76 10.19 -3.47
C PHE A 76 -21.48 10.73 -2.82
N ASN A 77 -20.28 10.24 -3.19
CA ASN A 77 -19.02 10.58 -2.49
C ASN A 77 -17.75 10.49 -3.37
N GLY A 78 -17.87 10.43 -4.70
CA GLY A 78 -16.73 10.43 -5.60
C GLY A 78 -16.07 11.81 -5.67
N ASP A 79 -14.76 11.90 -5.46
CA ASP A 79 -13.99 13.12 -5.69
C ASP A 79 -13.49 13.25 -7.14
N GLY A 80 -13.92 12.33 -8.03
CA GLY A 80 -13.50 12.29 -9.44
C GLY A 80 -12.04 11.87 -9.64
N MET A 81 -11.34 11.56 -8.55
CA MET A 81 -9.93 11.14 -8.57
C MET A 81 -9.84 9.62 -8.46
N GLU A 82 -8.88 9.04 -9.18
CA GLU A 82 -8.52 7.63 -9.01
C GLU A 82 -7.48 7.49 -7.90
N ARG A 83 -7.67 6.49 -7.03
CA ARG A 83 -6.61 6.04 -6.14
C ARG A 83 -5.67 5.13 -6.92
N VAL A 84 -4.38 5.42 -6.87
CA VAL A 84 -3.34 4.61 -7.49
C VAL A 84 -2.35 4.13 -6.43
N ARG A 85 -1.78 2.95 -6.67
CA ARG A 85 -0.71 2.36 -5.88
C ARG A 85 0.57 2.38 -6.71
N LEU A 86 1.59 3.07 -6.22
CA LEU A 86 2.95 3.02 -6.74
C LEU A 86 3.75 2.01 -5.93
N THR A 87 4.39 1.08 -6.63
CA THR A 87 5.27 0.07 -6.08
C THR A 87 6.61 0.09 -6.78
N ILE A 88 7.68 0.03 -6.00
CA ILE A 88 9.06 -0.05 -6.49
C ILE A 88 9.60 -1.43 -6.15
N PHE A 89 10.07 -2.11 -7.18
CA PHE A 89 10.73 -3.41 -7.09
C PHE A 89 12.20 -3.30 -7.48
N ASP A 90 13.05 -4.14 -6.91
CA ASP A 90 14.40 -4.34 -7.42
C ASP A 90 14.43 -5.25 -8.67
N ASP A 91 15.62 -5.60 -9.11
CA ASP A 91 15.89 -6.50 -10.24
C ASP A 91 15.50 -7.96 -9.97
N GLN A 92 15.38 -8.35 -8.70
CA GLN A 92 14.93 -9.67 -8.26
C GLN A 92 13.41 -9.75 -8.07
N GLY A 93 12.70 -8.61 -8.20
CA GLY A 93 11.26 -8.50 -7.97
C GLY A 93 10.87 -8.30 -6.50
N GLU A 94 11.82 -7.98 -5.62
CA GLU A 94 11.54 -7.68 -4.22
C GLU A 94 10.85 -6.32 -4.07
N LEU A 95 9.76 -6.26 -3.30
CA LEU A 95 9.08 -5.01 -2.97
C LEU A 95 9.95 -4.15 -2.03
N LEU A 96 10.41 -2.99 -2.52
CA LEU A 96 11.23 -2.05 -1.76
C LEU A 96 10.43 -0.88 -1.20
N ALA A 97 9.46 -0.36 -1.95
CA ALA A 97 8.62 0.74 -1.51
C ALA A 97 7.19 0.59 -2.06
N ARG A 98 6.24 1.06 -1.27
CA ARG A 98 4.82 1.16 -1.64
C ARG A 98 4.29 2.52 -1.21
N ARG A 99 3.57 3.20 -2.09
CA ARG A 99 2.85 4.45 -1.83
C ARG A 99 1.46 4.40 -2.45
N TYR A 100 0.54 5.11 -1.82
CA TYR A 100 -0.81 5.31 -2.32
C TYR A 100 -1.01 6.81 -2.47
N TYR A 101 -1.53 7.24 -3.62
CA TYR A 101 -1.84 8.65 -3.87
C TYR A 101 -3.03 8.75 -4.81
N LYS A 102 -3.56 9.97 -4.98
CA LYS A 102 -4.66 10.24 -5.90
C LYS A 102 -4.17 10.90 -7.18
N VAL A 103 -4.79 10.47 -8.28
CA VAL A 103 -4.56 11.01 -9.62
C VAL A 103 -5.87 11.51 -10.20
N SER A 104 -5.84 12.71 -10.74
CA SER A 104 -6.89 13.33 -11.51
C SER A 104 -6.67 13.09 -12.99
N TRP A 105 -7.54 12.31 -13.63
CA TRP A 105 -7.46 12.11 -15.08
C TRP A 105 -7.95 13.33 -15.86
N TYR A 106 -8.71 14.23 -15.21
CA TYR A 106 -9.37 15.37 -15.84
C TYR A 106 -9.24 16.63 -14.98
N GLY A 107 -8.85 17.75 -15.58
CA GLY A 107 -8.73 19.04 -14.88
C GLY A 107 -7.29 19.37 -14.46
N GLN A 108 -7.11 20.47 -13.73
CA GLN A 108 -5.82 20.88 -13.17
C GLN A 108 -5.78 20.62 -11.65
N PRO A 109 -4.67 20.09 -11.11
CA PRO A 109 -3.37 19.90 -11.78
C PRO A 109 -3.35 18.77 -12.83
N GLY A 110 -4.28 17.81 -12.74
CA GLY A 110 -4.30 16.66 -13.62
C GLY A 110 -3.18 15.67 -13.29
N HIS A 111 -3.09 14.60 -14.09
CA HIS A 111 -2.12 13.52 -13.85
C HIS A 111 -0.70 13.98 -14.17
N GLU A 112 0.05 14.43 -13.16
CA GLU A 112 1.48 14.65 -13.34
C GLU A 112 2.22 13.30 -13.40
N PRO A 113 3.01 13.05 -14.46
CA PRO A 113 3.85 11.86 -14.52
C PRO A 113 4.96 11.95 -13.47
N LEU A 114 5.50 10.80 -13.07
CA LEU A 114 6.63 10.74 -12.15
C LEU A 114 7.81 11.56 -12.69
N LYS A 115 8.34 12.46 -11.86
CA LYS A 115 9.60 13.16 -12.14
C LYS A 115 10.72 12.29 -11.61
N VAL A 116 11.58 11.82 -12.50
CA VAL A 116 12.69 10.92 -12.17
C VAL A 116 13.99 11.72 -12.21
N SER A 117 14.69 11.74 -11.09
CA SER A 117 16.01 12.36 -10.92
C SER A 117 17.09 11.28 -10.80
N GLU A 118 18.35 11.67 -10.59
CA GLU A 118 19.48 10.73 -10.45
C GLU A 118 19.38 9.85 -9.20
N ASP A 119 18.79 10.37 -8.13
CA ASP A 119 18.75 9.75 -6.79
C ASP A 119 17.35 9.69 -6.19
N SER A 120 16.31 10.07 -6.94
CA SER A 120 14.97 10.23 -6.39
C SER A 120 13.87 10.15 -7.45
N ILE A 121 12.67 9.82 -6.97
CA ILE A 121 11.43 9.85 -7.73
C ILE A 121 10.46 10.77 -7.01
N VAL A 122 9.84 11.69 -7.74
CA VAL A 122 8.81 12.58 -7.23
C VAL A 122 7.47 12.24 -7.87
N TYR A 123 6.44 12.10 -7.03
CA TYR A 123 5.05 11.94 -7.44
C TYR A 123 4.20 13.04 -6.81
N GLN A 124 3.19 13.53 -7.53
CA GLN A 124 2.24 14.49 -6.99
C GLN A 124 0.98 13.75 -6.51
N ASP A 125 0.50 14.05 -5.31
CA ASP A 125 -0.84 13.65 -4.88
C ASP A 125 -1.84 14.75 -5.21
N ASP A 126 -2.72 14.51 -6.19
CA ASP A 126 -3.69 15.51 -6.66
C ASP A 126 -4.78 15.82 -5.64
N LYS A 127 -4.95 15.00 -4.60
CA LYS A 127 -5.84 15.34 -3.50
C LYS A 127 -5.20 16.33 -2.55
N GLU A 128 -3.91 16.14 -2.26
CA GLU A 128 -3.16 17.00 -1.35
C GLU A 128 -2.60 18.24 -2.04
N GLN A 129 -2.48 18.21 -3.37
CA GLN A 129 -1.82 19.25 -4.18
C GLN A 129 -0.35 19.42 -3.76
N MET A 130 0.33 18.32 -3.45
CA MET A 130 1.70 18.31 -2.93
C MET A 130 2.56 17.25 -3.60
N ASP A 131 3.82 17.63 -3.87
CA ASP A 131 4.87 16.74 -4.35
C ASP A 131 5.46 15.94 -3.19
N HIS A 132 5.58 14.63 -3.41
CA HIS A 132 6.16 13.67 -2.49
C HIS A 132 7.39 13.03 -3.11
N THR A 133 8.49 13.00 -2.36
CA THR A 133 9.77 12.46 -2.82
C THR A 133 10.05 11.10 -2.21
N ILE A 134 10.50 10.16 -3.06
CA ILE A 134 11.04 8.87 -2.67
C ILE A 134 12.53 8.87 -3.04
N MET A 135 13.40 8.71 -2.05
CA MET A 135 14.84 8.55 -2.29
C MET A 135 15.13 7.18 -2.89
N MET A 136 16.06 7.13 -3.84
CA MET A 136 16.49 5.93 -4.56
C MET A 136 17.96 5.62 -4.28
N PRO A 137 18.31 4.38 -3.93
CA PRO A 137 17.39 3.27 -3.60
C PRO A 137 16.60 3.53 -2.31
N PRO A 138 15.39 2.95 -2.16
CA PRO A 138 14.60 3.10 -0.94
C PRO A 138 15.35 2.58 0.29
N THR A 139 15.10 3.22 1.43
CA THR A 139 15.76 2.83 2.68
C THR A 139 15.20 1.53 3.25
N ARG A 140 15.96 0.87 4.14
CA ARG A 140 15.45 -0.31 4.87
C ARG A 140 14.17 -0.02 5.67
N LEU A 141 14.00 1.20 6.17
CA LEU A 141 12.78 1.59 6.88
C LEU A 141 11.57 1.61 5.93
N GLU A 142 11.76 2.10 4.70
CA GLU A 142 10.72 2.09 3.67
C GLU A 142 10.36 0.68 3.24
N TRP A 143 11.35 -0.21 3.15
CA TRP A 143 11.14 -1.63 2.89
C TRP A 143 10.26 -2.30 3.97
N ILE A 144 10.46 -1.97 5.25
CA ILE A 144 9.59 -2.43 6.34
C ILE A 144 8.18 -1.86 6.16
N ARG A 145 8.07 -0.53 5.94
CA ARG A 145 6.78 0.14 5.77
C ARG A 145 5.98 -0.41 4.58
N ALA A 146 6.64 -0.79 3.50
CA ALA A 146 6.00 -1.34 2.30
C ALA A 146 5.27 -2.68 2.55
N ARG A 147 5.58 -3.37 3.65
CA ARG A 147 4.96 -4.65 4.07
C ARG A 147 3.85 -4.46 5.08
N LEU A 148 3.67 -3.25 5.62
CA LEU A 148 2.57 -2.95 6.52
C LEU A 148 1.31 -2.64 5.71
N PRO A 149 0.13 -3.12 6.14
CA PRO A 149 -1.13 -2.61 5.62
C PRO A 149 -1.27 -1.15 6.06
N LEU A 150 -1.36 -0.23 5.08
CA LEU A 150 -1.54 1.21 5.29
C LEU A 150 -3.02 1.59 5.16
#